data_AF-A0A2N5Y4J9-F1
#
_entry.id   AF-A0A2N5Y4J9-F1
#
_cell.length_a   1.000
_cell.length_b   1.000
_cell.length_c   1.000
_cell.angle_alpha   90.00
_cell.angle_beta   90.00
_cell.angle_gamma   90.00
#
_symmetry.space_group_name_H-M   'P 1'
#
loop_
_entity.id
_entity.type
_entity.pdbx_description
1 polymer ?
#
loop_
_entity_poly.entity_id
_entity_poly.type
_entity_poly.pdbx_seq_one_letter_code
_entity_poly.pdbx_strand_id
1 'polypeptide(L)'
;MKDSQSLSSLNDIFGPVIVRYTRAQALLEGVLVDAGALASEAGFQWPVALTRAVWEDCVVWRDADDQRQVHQDATGRLWDVLFMAALAARGSARAGNQRCFSLCRIPRDGVSTTPVEVALKLMVGPGDAGEPVITILQPHEE
;
A
#
# COMPACT_ATOMS: atom_id res chain seq x y z
N MET A 1 0.41 -51.45 17.60
CA MET A 1 1.23 -50.23 17.45
C MET A 1 1.06 -49.76 16.02
N LYS A 2 0.34 -48.66 15.78
CA LYS A 2 0.31 -48.00 14.46
C LYS A 2 1.30 -46.85 14.56
N ASP A 3 2.33 -46.91 13.71
CA ASP A 3 3.38 -45.90 13.62
C ASP A 3 2.75 -44.54 13.28
N SER A 4 2.82 -43.62 14.24
CA SER A 4 2.47 -42.22 14.02
C SER A 4 3.68 -41.56 13.37
N GLN A 5 3.75 -41.59 12.03
CA GLN A 5 4.77 -40.84 11.31
C GLN A 5 4.63 -39.35 11.62
N SER A 6 5.67 -38.80 12.25
CA SER A 6 5.80 -37.38 12.58
C SER A 6 6.01 -36.58 11.30
N LEU A 7 5.04 -35.74 10.93
CA LEU A 7 5.20 -34.74 9.86
C LEU A 7 6.21 -33.69 10.33
N SER A 8 7.44 -33.78 9.83
CA SER A 8 8.58 -33.02 10.34
C SER A 8 8.82 -31.68 9.65
N SER A 9 8.31 -31.50 8.42
CA SER A 9 8.46 -30.28 7.63
C SER A 9 7.17 -29.87 6.92
N LEU A 10 7.05 -28.59 6.57
CA LEU A 10 5.93 -28.07 5.78
C LEU A 10 5.82 -28.76 4.41
N ASN A 11 6.94 -29.20 3.84
CA ASN A 11 6.94 -29.94 2.58
C ASN A 11 6.35 -31.34 2.72
N ASP A 12 6.50 -31.99 3.89
CA ASP A 12 5.88 -33.29 4.15
C ASP A 12 4.35 -33.17 4.24
N ILE A 13 3.86 -32.01 4.69
CA ILE A 13 2.44 -31.73 4.89
C ILE A 13 1.77 -31.22 3.60
N PHE A 14 2.40 -30.24 2.94
CA PHE A 14 1.81 -29.49 1.83
C PHE A 14 2.47 -29.77 0.47
N GLY A 15 3.54 -30.57 0.43
CA GLY A 15 4.36 -30.77 -0.76
C GLY A 15 5.35 -29.61 -1.02
N PRO A 16 6.15 -29.70 -2.09
CA PRO A 16 7.06 -28.63 -2.48
C PRO A 16 6.29 -27.39 -2.94
N VAL A 17 6.87 -26.21 -2.73
CA VAL A 17 6.33 -24.94 -3.25
C VAL A 17 6.23 -25.01 -4.78
N ILE A 18 5.02 -24.79 -5.30
CA ILE A 18 4.74 -24.85 -6.74
C ILE A 18 5.02 -23.49 -7.41
N VAL A 19 4.56 -22.41 -6.79
CA VAL A 19 4.74 -21.02 -7.25
C VAL A 19 4.92 -20.13 -6.02
N ARG A 20 5.85 -19.16 -6.12
CA ARG A 20 6.00 -18.05 -5.17
C ARG A 20 5.77 -16.75 -5.94
N TYR A 21 4.80 -15.96 -5.50
CA TYR A 21 4.60 -14.61 -6.01
C TYR A 21 5.34 -13.62 -5.10
N THR A 22 6.25 -12.84 -5.68
CA THR A 22 7.17 -11.98 -4.92
C THR A 22 6.71 -10.53 -4.94
N ARG A 23 7.13 -9.76 -3.94
CA ARG A 23 6.87 -8.31 -3.91
C ARG A 23 7.53 -7.61 -5.10
N ALA A 24 8.74 -8.03 -5.48
CA ALA A 24 9.42 -7.52 -6.65
C ALA A 24 8.62 -7.76 -7.94
N GLN A 25 7.98 -8.93 -8.08
CA GLN A 25 7.06 -9.20 -9.20
C GLN A 25 5.85 -8.27 -9.15
N ALA A 26 5.23 -8.11 -7.99
CA ALA A 26 4.09 -7.20 -7.83
C ALA A 26 4.40 -5.75 -8.19
N LEU A 27 5.61 -5.27 -7.88
CA LEU A 27 6.10 -3.96 -8.28
C LEU A 27 6.36 -3.87 -9.79
N LEU A 28 6.99 -4.90 -10.37
CA LEU A 28 7.27 -4.96 -11.81
C LEU A 28 5.99 -4.96 -12.65
N GLU A 29 4.97 -5.67 -12.19
CA GLU A 29 3.66 -5.79 -12.86
C GLU A 29 2.73 -4.60 -12.57
N GLY A 30 3.12 -3.68 -11.68
CA GLY A 30 2.32 -2.51 -11.31
C GLY A 30 1.11 -2.80 -10.41
N VAL A 31 1.02 -4.02 -9.86
CA VAL A 31 0.05 -4.37 -8.80
C VAL A 31 0.35 -3.56 -7.53
N LEU A 32 1.64 -3.39 -7.24
CA LEU A 32 2.15 -2.42 -6.28
C LEU A 32 2.88 -1.32 -7.03
N VAL A 33 2.78 -0.09 -6.53
CA VAL A 33 3.52 1.05 -7.06
C VAL A 33 4.36 1.68 -5.97
N ASP A 34 5.66 1.75 -6.24
CA ASP A 34 6.64 2.35 -5.34
C ASP A 34 6.35 3.84 -5.13
N ALA A 35 6.33 4.27 -3.88
CA ALA A 35 6.16 5.67 -3.51
C ALA A 35 7.44 6.51 -3.69
N GLY A 36 8.58 5.85 -3.92
CA GLY A 36 9.85 6.50 -4.23
C GLY A 36 10.38 7.36 -3.08
N ALA A 37 11.20 8.36 -3.43
CA ALA A 37 11.91 9.20 -2.48
C ALA A 37 10.99 10.04 -1.57
N LEU A 38 9.78 10.38 -2.04
CA LEU A 38 8.80 11.13 -1.25
C LEU A 38 8.40 10.40 0.04
N ALA A 39 8.44 9.05 0.06
CA ALA A 39 8.17 8.30 1.28
C ALA A 39 9.21 8.60 2.37
N SER A 40 10.49 8.67 2.00
CA SER A 40 11.56 9.02 2.92
C SER A 40 11.44 10.47 3.40
N GLU A 41 11.08 11.40 2.51
CA GLU A 41 10.82 12.80 2.87
C GLU A 41 9.63 12.96 3.84
N ALA A 42 8.58 12.13 3.70
CA ALA A 42 7.46 12.06 4.64
C ALA A 42 7.84 11.41 5.99
N GLY A 43 9.05 10.85 6.11
CA GLY A 43 9.63 10.30 7.33
C GLY A 43 9.56 8.78 7.46
N PHE A 44 9.25 8.05 6.38
CA PHE A 44 9.31 6.58 6.40
C PHE A 44 10.75 6.07 6.29
N GLN A 45 11.11 5.13 7.16
CA GLN A 45 12.43 4.45 7.13
C GLN A 45 12.41 3.16 6.31
N TRP A 46 11.23 2.61 6.05
CA TRP A 46 11.05 1.36 5.32
C TRP A 46 10.48 1.65 3.92
N PRO A 47 10.77 0.82 2.91
CA PRO A 47 10.20 0.98 1.58
C PRO A 47 8.67 1.00 1.63
N VAL A 48 8.06 1.97 0.95
CA VAL A 48 6.60 2.16 0.89
C VAL A 48 6.11 1.92 -0.52
N ALA A 49 5.09 1.09 -0.68
CA ALA A 49 4.34 0.99 -1.93
C ALA A 49 2.84 1.19 -1.70
N LEU A 50 2.13 1.63 -2.72
CA LEU A 50 0.67 1.71 -2.73
C LEU A 50 0.12 0.56 -3.58
N THR A 51 -1.04 0.01 -3.23
CA THR A 51 -1.75 -0.88 -4.15
C THR A 51 -2.15 -0.10 -5.41
N ARG A 52 -2.33 -0.83 -6.52
CA ARG A 52 -2.81 -0.22 -7.76
C ARG A 52 -4.10 0.56 -7.53
N ALA A 53 -5.02 0.03 -6.74
CA ALA A 53 -6.30 0.64 -6.43
C ALA A 53 -6.12 2.00 -5.72
N VAL A 54 -5.31 2.07 -4.66
CA VAL A 54 -5.08 3.34 -3.94
C VAL A 54 -4.38 4.36 -4.83
N TRP A 55 -3.39 3.93 -5.63
CA TRP A 55 -2.68 4.86 -6.50
C TRP A 55 -3.61 5.47 -7.57
N GLU A 56 -4.43 4.68 -8.26
CA GLU A 56 -5.39 5.23 -9.25
C GLU A 56 -6.42 6.15 -8.60
N ASP A 57 -6.87 5.81 -7.39
CA ASP A 57 -7.91 6.57 -6.69
C ASP A 57 -7.36 7.89 -6.09
N CYS A 58 -6.22 7.82 -5.42
CA CYS A 58 -5.72 8.92 -4.61
C CYS A 58 -4.62 9.73 -5.32
N VAL A 59 -3.79 9.12 -6.17
CA VAL A 59 -2.55 9.75 -6.65
C VAL A 59 -2.60 10.14 -8.12
N VAL A 60 -3.12 9.27 -9.00
CA VAL A 60 -3.08 9.54 -10.44
C VAL A 60 -3.79 10.84 -10.76
N TRP A 61 -3.08 11.70 -11.49
CA TRP A 61 -3.61 12.88 -12.13
C TRP A 61 -2.81 13.14 -13.40
N ARG A 62 -3.49 13.34 -14.52
CA ARG A 62 -2.90 13.52 -15.86
C ARG A 62 -3.39 14.83 -16.46
N ASP A 63 -2.68 15.35 -17.45
CA ASP A 63 -3.08 16.57 -18.18
C ASP A 63 -4.50 16.50 -18.77
N ALA A 64 -4.97 15.30 -19.14
CA ALA A 64 -6.33 15.09 -19.63
C ALA A 64 -7.40 15.23 -18.53
N ASP A 65 -7.04 15.05 -17.26
CA ASP A 65 -7.93 15.23 -16.12
C ASP A 65 -8.12 16.72 -15.81
N ASP A 66 -7.04 17.50 -15.92
CA ASP A 66 -7.05 18.98 -15.80
C ASP A 66 -7.97 19.65 -16.84
N GLN A 67 -8.13 19.05 -18.01
CA GLN A 67 -9.06 19.55 -19.02
C GLN A 67 -10.53 19.26 -18.68
N ARG A 68 -10.78 18.31 -17.79
CA ARG A 68 -12.13 17.82 -17.46
C ARG A 68 -12.61 18.36 -16.11
N GLN A 69 -11.69 18.58 -15.16
CA GLN A 69 -12.01 19.03 -13.81
C GLN A 69 -10.89 19.89 -13.21
N VAL A 70 -11.05 20.28 -11.93
CA VAL A 70 -10.12 21.19 -11.23
C VAL A 70 -8.68 20.68 -11.27
N HIS A 71 -7.73 21.58 -11.52
CA HIS A 71 -6.31 21.23 -11.55
C HIS A 71 -5.83 20.61 -10.24
N GLN A 72 -5.03 19.54 -10.35
CA GLN A 72 -4.34 18.93 -9.22
C GLN A 72 -2.93 18.50 -9.64
N ASP A 73 -2.02 18.48 -8.68
CA ASP A 73 -0.66 17.97 -8.88
C ASP A 73 -0.55 16.54 -8.33
N ALA A 74 -0.17 15.58 -9.18
CA ALA A 74 -0.01 14.19 -8.77
C ALA A 74 1.05 14.01 -7.66
N THR A 75 2.10 14.84 -7.65
CA THR A 75 3.14 14.80 -6.62
C THR A 75 2.59 15.25 -5.26
N GLY A 76 1.86 16.37 -5.23
CA GLY A 76 1.13 16.84 -4.04
C GLY A 76 0.11 15.83 -3.53
N ARG A 77 -0.61 15.15 -4.43
CA ARG A 77 -1.54 14.09 -4.05
C ARG A 77 -0.85 12.88 -3.41
N LEU A 78 0.30 12.46 -3.94
CA LEU A 78 1.12 11.42 -3.30
C LEU A 78 1.60 11.87 -1.92
N TRP A 79 2.03 13.14 -1.81
CA TRP A 79 2.44 13.73 -0.55
C TRP A 79 1.32 13.68 0.50
N ASP A 80 0.09 14.03 0.15
CA ASP A 80 -1.06 13.98 1.06
C ASP A 80 -1.28 12.57 1.63
N VAL A 81 -1.21 11.55 0.77
CA VAL A 81 -1.33 10.14 1.18
C VAL A 81 -0.21 9.76 2.16
N LEU A 82 1.03 10.05 1.80
CA LEU A 82 2.21 9.68 2.59
C LEU A 82 2.25 10.43 3.93
N PHE A 83 1.95 11.72 3.93
CA PHE A 83 1.95 12.55 5.12
C PHE A 83 0.90 12.08 6.12
N MET A 84 -0.33 11.81 5.67
CA MET A 84 -1.40 11.31 6.53
C MET A 84 -1.11 9.89 7.04
N ALA A 85 -0.55 9.01 6.21
CA ALA A 85 -0.08 7.70 6.64
C ALA A 85 1.01 7.80 7.72
N ALA A 86 1.98 8.69 7.54
CA ALA A 86 3.07 8.89 8.48
C ALA A 86 2.57 9.46 9.82
N LEU A 87 1.60 10.39 9.80
CA LEU A 87 0.94 10.87 11.01
C LEU A 87 0.22 9.74 11.75
N ALA A 88 -0.52 8.89 11.05
CA ALA A 88 -1.22 7.76 11.65
C ALA A 88 -0.26 6.72 12.25
N ALA A 89 0.87 6.46 11.58
CA ALA A 89 1.91 5.56 12.08
C ALA A 89 2.52 6.08 13.39
N ARG A 90 2.80 7.39 13.49
CA ARG A 90 3.39 8.02 14.69
C ARG A 90 2.40 8.19 15.84
N GLY A 91 1.13 8.46 15.55
CA GLY A 91 0.12 8.81 16.55
C GLY A 91 -0.42 7.63 17.38
N SER A 92 -0.11 6.38 17.01
CA SER A 92 -0.69 5.21 17.68
C SER A 92 0.17 4.69 18.83
N ALA A 93 -0.35 4.82 20.06
CA ALA A 93 0.17 4.11 21.23
C ALA A 93 -0.15 2.59 21.22
N ARG A 94 -1.04 2.15 20.32
CA ARG A 94 -1.49 0.76 20.23
C ARG A 94 -0.52 -0.04 19.37
N ALA A 95 -0.08 -1.20 19.88
CA ALA A 95 0.73 -2.16 19.13
C ALA A 95 -0.05 -2.78 17.95
N GLY A 96 0.67 -3.19 16.92
CA GLY A 96 0.12 -3.88 15.74
C GLY A 96 0.81 -3.45 14.45
N ASN A 97 0.66 -4.25 13.40
CA ASN A 97 1.30 -4.02 12.09
C ASN A 97 0.43 -3.23 11.11
N GLN A 98 -0.79 -2.81 11.49
CA GLN A 98 -1.72 -2.09 10.63
C GLN A 98 -2.25 -0.81 11.30
N ARG A 99 -2.43 0.26 10.52
CA ARG A 99 -3.13 1.48 10.96
C ARG A 99 -4.07 1.97 9.87
N CYS A 100 -5.29 2.30 10.26
CA CYS A 100 -6.22 3.03 9.39
C CYS A 100 -5.99 4.53 9.52
N PHE A 101 -6.20 5.25 8.43
CA PHE A 101 -6.14 6.71 8.38
C PHE A 101 -7.08 7.22 7.29
N SER A 102 -7.41 8.50 7.34
CA SER A 102 -8.23 9.16 6.33
C SER A 102 -7.50 10.34 5.73
N LEU A 103 -7.83 10.68 4.49
CA LEU A 103 -7.42 11.92 3.84
C LEU A 103 -8.55 12.44 2.97
N CYS A 104 -8.54 13.75 2.68
CA CYS A 104 -9.42 14.33 1.69
C CYS A 104 -8.73 14.36 0.32
N ARG A 105 -9.40 13.85 -0.71
CA ARG A 105 -8.93 13.92 -2.10
C ARG A 105 -10.06 14.35 -3.00
N ILE A 106 -9.77 15.06 -4.09
CA ILE A 106 -10.77 15.29 -5.15
C ILE A 106 -10.88 14.02 -6.00
N PRO A 107 -12.06 13.41 -6.15
CA PRO A 107 -12.24 12.23 -7.00
C PRO A 107 -11.87 12.50 -8.46
N ARG A 108 -11.18 11.55 -9.09
CA ARG A 108 -10.80 11.60 -10.50
C ARG A 108 -11.93 11.07 -11.40
N ASP A 109 -13.10 11.69 -11.33
CA ASP A 109 -14.33 11.30 -12.02
C ASP A 109 -14.70 12.22 -13.21
N GLY A 110 -13.89 13.24 -13.47
CA GLY A 110 -14.08 14.22 -14.54
C GLY A 110 -15.07 15.34 -14.23
N VAL A 111 -15.65 15.40 -13.03
CA VAL A 111 -16.68 16.41 -12.68
C VAL A 111 -16.51 16.99 -11.27
N SER A 112 -15.93 16.23 -10.34
CA SER A 112 -15.78 16.64 -8.96
C SER A 112 -14.78 17.78 -8.81
N THR A 113 -15.15 18.79 -8.02
CA THR A 113 -14.30 19.94 -7.68
C THR A 113 -14.08 20.12 -6.19
N THR A 114 -14.80 19.34 -5.37
CA THR A 114 -14.73 19.40 -3.91
C THR A 114 -14.02 18.16 -3.36
N PRO A 115 -13.14 18.31 -2.36
CA PRO A 115 -12.51 17.16 -1.71
C PRO A 115 -13.53 16.27 -1.01
N VAL A 116 -13.32 14.96 -1.08
CA VAL A 116 -14.09 13.91 -0.40
C VAL A 116 -13.13 13.11 0.48
N GLU A 117 -13.56 12.80 1.70
CA GLU A 117 -12.78 11.96 2.60
C GLU A 117 -12.77 10.51 2.11
N VAL A 118 -11.59 9.89 2.11
CA VAL A 118 -11.39 8.47 1.87
C VAL A 118 -10.61 7.86 3.03
N ALA A 119 -10.99 6.65 3.42
CA ALA A 119 -10.29 5.87 4.44
C ALA A 119 -9.34 4.89 3.76
N LEU A 120 -8.11 4.80 4.26
CA LEU A 120 -7.05 3.91 3.81
C LEU A 120 -6.44 3.17 5.01
N LYS A 121 -5.64 2.15 4.70
CA LYS A 121 -4.90 1.33 5.66
C LYS A 121 -3.44 1.32 5.25
N LEU A 122 -2.53 1.51 6.22
CA LEU A 122 -1.12 1.17 6.07
C LEU A 122 -0.83 -0.13 6.81
N MET A 123 -0.08 -1.03 6.17
CA MET A 123 0.32 -2.32 6.73
C MET A 123 1.83 -2.50 6.64
N VAL A 124 2.42 -3.00 7.71
CA VAL A 124 3.80 -3.46 7.79
C VAL A 124 3.82 -4.98 7.65
N GLY A 125 4.66 -5.48 6.75
CA GLY A 125 4.85 -6.91 6.52
C GLY A 125 6.27 -7.23 6.07
N PRO A 126 6.60 -8.53 5.91
CA PRO A 126 7.89 -8.96 5.37
C PRO A 126 7.96 -8.72 3.86
N GLY A 127 9.09 -8.20 3.40
CA GLY A 127 9.49 -8.15 2.00
C GLY A 127 10.04 -9.49 1.52
N ASP A 128 10.64 -9.49 0.33
CA ASP A 128 11.04 -10.74 -0.33
C ASP A 128 12.15 -11.48 0.40
N ALA A 129 13.02 -10.76 1.13
CA ALA A 129 14.07 -11.31 1.98
C ALA A 129 13.75 -11.19 3.49
N GLY A 130 12.50 -10.88 3.84
CA GLY A 130 12.05 -10.73 5.24
C GLY A 130 12.33 -9.37 5.86
N GLU A 131 12.87 -8.41 5.09
CA GLU A 131 13.00 -7.01 5.49
C GLU A 131 11.63 -6.36 5.72
N PRO A 132 11.48 -5.41 6.65
CA PRO A 132 10.20 -4.74 6.84
C PRO A 132 9.88 -3.85 5.64
N VAL A 133 8.66 -3.98 5.12
CA VAL A 133 8.11 -3.14 4.06
C VAL A 133 6.74 -2.61 4.47
N ILE A 134 6.37 -1.45 3.92
CA ILE A 134 5.07 -0.83 4.12
C ILE A 134 4.27 -0.91 2.83
N THR A 135 3.00 -1.26 2.96
CA THR A 135 2.02 -1.17 1.88
C THR A 135 0.88 -0.27 2.34
N ILE A 136 0.47 0.68 1.49
CA ILE A 136 -0.75 1.48 1.68
C ILE A 136 -1.82 0.91 0.75
N LEU A 137 -2.98 0.60 1.31
CA LEU A 137 -4.03 -0.16 0.67
C LEU A 137 -5.42 0.32 1.11
N GLN A 138 -6.45 -0.10 0.39
CA GLN A 138 -7.83 0.11 0.78
C GLN A 138 -8.13 -0.65 2.07
N PRO A 139 -9.14 -0.25 2.86
CA PRO A 139 -9.45 -0.90 4.14
C PRO A 139 -9.79 -2.39 4.02
N HIS A 140 -10.33 -2.81 2.88
CA HIS A 140 -10.78 -4.18 2.58
C HIS A 140 -9.72 -5.05 1.88
N GLU A 141 -8.63 -4.45 1.40
CA GLU A 141 -7.49 -5.18 0.84
C GLU A 141 -6.67 -5.78 2.00
N GLU A 142 -5.88 -6.84 1.76
CA GLU A 142 -4.99 -7.46 2.76
C GLU A 142 -3.54 -7.50 2.27
#